data_AF-A0A533SD40-F1
#
_entry.id   AF-A0A533SD40-F1
#
_cell.length_a   1.000
_cell.length_b   1.000
_cell.length_c   1.000
_cell.angle_alpha   90.00
_cell.angle_beta   90.00
_cell.angle_gamma   90.00
#
_symmetry.space_group_name_H-M   'P 1'
#
loop_
_entity.id
_entity.type
_entity.pdbx_description
1 polymer ?
#
loop_
_entity_poly.entity_id
_entity_poly.type
_entity_poly.pdbx_seq_one_letter_code
_entity_poly.pdbx_strand_id
1 'polypeptide(L)'
;MAKIVIDPITRIEGHLRIEAEVSGNQVADAWSSSTMFRGIEQILQGRDPRDAWVFVQRFCGVCTTVHSIASIRSVEHALGIKIPPNAELIRNIIMGVQNVQDHVIHFYHLHALDWVDITSALKADPAQTAALAASLSDWPLNSPTYFKGVQEKLQAFVSKGRLGPFANAYWGHPAYKLPPEANLMATAHYLEALEWQKDIIRIHAILGSKNPHPQTFLVGGMAIPIDPDSQNALNADKLMEISRLLARAKEFVEKVYIPDLLAVASFYKEWAGIGGGIGNFMSYGEFPSDNSGKPEVLWMPRGMILNKDLSKVHPVDQEKIAEYVDHAWYDYAGGPGKGLHPWEGETKYNYSGPKPPYEYLDTDKKYSWVKAPRYDGLVTEVGPLARCLVAYASGHKETKAAVDMVLAKLQVGPEALFSTLGRTAARGIETLLLAQKLPEWLTALTANIKGGDYAIHNNEKWDPSTWPAEAKGYGWHEAPRGSLGHWIRIKDEKILNYQAVVPSTWLASPRDAKGQRGPYEAALVGTPLADPKRPLEILRTIHSFDPCLACAVHLFDPEDGETVTVKVR
;
A
#
# COMPACT_ATOMS: atom_id res chain seq x y z
N MET A 1 31.43 -8.98 12.22
CA MET A 1 30.50 -9.04 11.06
C MET A 1 30.60 -7.74 10.30
N ALA A 2 30.36 -7.73 8.99
CA ALA A 2 30.34 -6.46 8.24
C ALA A 2 28.97 -5.79 8.41
N LYS A 3 28.91 -4.47 8.51
CA LYS A 3 27.66 -3.71 8.50
C LYS A 3 27.45 -3.08 7.12
N ILE A 4 26.26 -3.26 6.56
CA ILE A 4 25.76 -2.54 5.39
C ILE A 4 24.78 -1.48 5.89
N VAL A 5 24.88 -0.27 5.32
CA VAL A 5 23.91 0.80 5.48
C VAL A 5 23.32 1.09 4.11
N ILE A 6 21.99 1.13 4.00
CA ILE A 6 21.28 1.61 2.83
C ILE A 6 20.41 2.79 3.26
N ASP A 7 20.90 3.98 2.95
CA ASP A 7 20.28 5.25 3.31
C ASP A 7 20.63 6.30 2.23
N PRO A 8 19.66 6.81 1.46
CA PRO A 8 18.25 6.44 1.47
C PRO A 8 17.98 5.09 0.80
N ILE A 9 16.98 4.34 1.29
CA ILE A 9 16.22 3.43 0.43
C ILE A 9 15.47 4.32 -0.59
N THR A 10 15.65 4.03 -1.88
CA THR A 10 14.99 4.76 -2.98
C THR A 10 13.87 3.92 -3.59
N ARG A 11 13.04 4.48 -4.49
CA ARG A 11 11.88 3.80 -5.10
C ARG A 11 10.85 3.31 -4.05
N ILE A 12 10.69 4.12 -3.01
CA ILE A 12 9.67 4.00 -1.97
C ILE A 12 9.01 5.36 -1.75
N GLU A 13 7.96 5.42 -0.94
CA GLU A 13 7.41 6.67 -0.43
C GLU A 13 8.02 6.99 0.96
N GLY A 14 8.38 8.25 1.19
CA GLY A 14 8.99 8.71 2.45
C GLY A 14 10.47 8.35 2.60
N HIS A 15 10.97 8.36 3.85
CA HIS A 15 12.37 8.08 4.17
C HIS A 15 12.51 6.81 5.01
N LEU A 16 13.28 5.85 4.49
CA LEU A 16 13.63 4.59 5.16
C LEU A 16 15.14 4.39 5.07
N ARG A 17 15.71 4.01 6.21
CA ARG A 17 17.08 3.54 6.38
C ARG A 17 17.04 2.07 6.79
N ILE A 18 17.82 1.24 6.11
CA ILE A 18 18.05 -0.15 6.51
C ILE A 18 19.51 -0.30 6.91
N GLU A 19 19.75 -0.85 8.10
CA GLU A 19 21.06 -1.39 8.48
C GLU A 19 20.99 -2.90 8.51
N ALA A 20 22.03 -3.57 8.03
CA ALA A 20 22.12 -5.02 8.00
C ALA A 20 23.52 -5.50 8.43
N GLU A 21 23.57 -6.47 9.35
CA GLU A 21 24.79 -7.21 9.67
C GLU A 21 24.93 -8.40 8.74
N VAL A 22 26.13 -8.60 8.19
CA VAL A 22 26.45 -9.66 7.23
C VAL A 22 27.45 -10.64 7.84
N SER A 23 27.12 -11.92 7.73
CA SER A 23 27.97 -13.04 8.11
C SER A 23 28.14 -13.99 6.93
N GLY A 24 29.37 -14.16 6.45
CA GLY A 24 29.63 -14.76 5.14
C GLY A 24 28.99 -13.91 4.03
N ASN A 25 28.15 -14.54 3.20
CA ASN A 25 27.44 -13.89 2.10
C ASN A 25 25.91 -13.78 2.36
N GLN A 26 25.49 -13.70 3.62
CA GLN A 26 24.07 -13.58 3.98
C GLN A 26 23.85 -12.56 5.11
N VAL A 27 22.66 -11.95 5.13
CA VAL A 27 22.21 -11.09 6.22
C VAL A 27 21.99 -11.93 7.48
N ALA A 28 22.73 -11.62 8.54
CA ALA A 28 22.62 -12.24 9.86
C ALA A 28 21.61 -11.51 10.75
N ASP A 29 21.56 -10.18 10.69
CA ASP A 29 20.55 -9.37 11.35
C ASP A 29 20.25 -8.08 10.55
N ALA A 30 19.10 -7.45 10.78
CA ALA A 30 18.68 -6.22 10.14
C ALA A 30 17.84 -5.32 11.07
N TRP A 31 17.87 -4.01 10.78
CA TRP A 31 17.13 -2.97 11.51
C TRP A 31 16.43 -2.01 10.54
N SER A 32 15.17 -1.69 10.84
CA SER A 32 14.29 -0.83 10.03
C SER A 32 14.05 0.51 10.72
N SER A 33 14.63 1.58 10.18
CA SER A 33 14.54 2.94 10.73
C SER A 33 13.85 3.88 9.75
N SER A 34 12.77 4.55 10.18
CA SER A 34 12.31 5.73 9.46
C SER A 34 12.84 7.00 10.09
N THR A 35 13.27 7.94 9.25
CA THR A 35 14.05 9.12 9.60
C THR A 35 13.26 10.44 9.50
N MET A 36 11.92 10.38 9.62
CA MET A 36 10.97 11.50 9.44
C MET A 36 9.85 11.44 10.52
N PHE A 37 9.24 12.55 10.98
CA PHE A 37 7.99 12.55 11.82
C PHE A 37 7.20 13.90 11.75
N ARG A 38 5.84 14.00 11.77
CA ARG A 38 4.99 15.26 11.94
C ARG A 38 4.47 15.33 13.38
N GLY A 39 3.70 14.30 13.75
CA GLY A 39 2.62 14.39 14.73
C GLY A 39 1.29 14.95 14.20
N ILE A 40 0.75 14.50 13.05
CA ILE A 40 -0.61 14.92 12.62
C ILE A 40 -1.67 14.51 13.65
N GLU A 41 -1.44 13.40 14.36
CA GLU A 41 -2.23 12.96 15.52
C GLU A 41 -2.38 14.08 16.58
N GLN A 42 -1.30 14.82 16.87
CA GLN A 42 -1.35 15.99 17.74
C GLN A 42 -2.05 17.18 17.07
N ILE A 43 -1.81 17.42 15.78
CA ILE A 43 -2.45 18.50 15.00
C ILE A 43 -3.99 18.37 14.99
N LEU A 44 -4.54 17.16 15.12
CA LEU A 44 -5.98 16.89 15.12
C LEU A 44 -6.67 17.20 16.46
N GLN A 45 -5.95 17.25 17.58
CA GLN A 45 -6.55 17.52 18.89
C GLN A 45 -7.25 18.89 18.89
N GLY A 46 -8.47 18.93 19.45
CA GLY A 46 -9.30 20.14 19.48
C GLY A 46 -9.97 20.54 18.16
N ARG A 47 -9.80 19.78 17.06
CA ARG A 47 -10.50 20.04 15.79
C ARG A 47 -11.92 19.47 15.76
N ASP A 48 -12.68 19.86 14.74
CA ASP A 48 -13.96 19.24 14.40
C ASP A 48 -13.73 17.83 13.80
N PRO A 49 -14.39 16.78 14.31
CA PRO A 49 -14.33 15.43 13.74
C PRO A 49 -14.66 15.36 12.24
N ARG A 50 -15.53 16.24 11.72
CA ARG A 50 -15.91 16.28 10.29
C ARG A 50 -14.77 16.70 9.38
N ASP A 51 -13.81 17.48 9.89
CA ASP A 51 -12.64 17.96 9.13
C ASP A 51 -11.47 16.95 9.14
N ALA A 52 -11.47 15.99 10.07
CA ALA A 52 -10.32 15.11 10.33
C ALA A 52 -9.81 14.40 9.06
N TRP A 53 -10.74 13.94 8.21
CA TRP A 53 -10.42 13.23 6.97
C TRP A 53 -9.59 14.07 6.00
N VAL A 54 -9.74 15.41 6.02
CA VAL A 54 -9.00 16.36 5.18
C VAL A 54 -7.54 16.38 5.61
N PHE A 55 -7.28 16.51 6.92
CA PHE A 55 -5.94 16.52 7.48
C PHE A 55 -5.23 15.19 7.27
N VAL A 56 -5.87 14.07 7.63
CA VAL A 56 -5.21 12.76 7.51
C VAL A 56 -5.03 12.29 6.07
N GLN A 57 -5.79 12.84 5.11
CA GLN A 57 -5.53 12.60 3.69
C GLN A 57 -4.10 12.99 3.28
N ARG A 58 -3.48 13.95 3.98
CA ARG A 58 -2.11 14.42 3.73
C ARG A 58 -1.05 13.61 4.50
N PHE A 59 -1.42 12.47 5.10
CA PHE A 59 -0.46 11.47 5.56
C PHE A 59 0.43 11.05 4.38
N CYS A 60 -0.19 10.61 3.27
CA CYS A 60 0.50 10.15 2.07
C CYS A 60 -0.23 10.58 0.78
N GLY A 61 0.54 10.97 -0.23
CA GLY A 61 0.04 11.27 -1.59
C GLY A 61 -0.08 10.05 -2.51
N VAL A 62 0.64 8.95 -2.23
CA VAL A 62 0.67 7.74 -3.07
C VAL A 62 -0.59 6.90 -2.83
N CYS A 63 -0.77 6.34 -1.62
CA CYS A 63 -2.09 5.84 -1.20
C CYS A 63 -3.00 6.98 -0.78
N THR A 64 -3.21 7.95 -1.68
CA THR A 64 -4.28 8.92 -1.53
C THR A 64 -5.62 8.19 -1.31
N THR A 65 -6.59 8.87 -0.68
CA THR A 65 -7.90 8.36 -0.23
C THR A 65 -7.92 7.51 1.04
N VAL A 66 -6.95 6.64 1.27
CA VAL A 66 -7.05 5.56 2.29
C VAL A 66 -7.31 6.08 3.70
N HIS A 67 -6.55 7.12 4.10
CA HIS A 67 -6.69 7.77 5.40
C HIS A 67 -7.99 8.58 5.53
N SER A 68 -8.50 9.16 4.43
CA SER A 68 -9.81 9.82 4.47
C SER A 68 -10.92 8.83 4.74
N ILE A 69 -10.86 7.65 4.13
CA ILE A 69 -11.86 6.59 4.30
C ILE A 69 -11.79 5.99 5.70
N ALA A 70 -10.59 5.70 6.22
CA ALA A 70 -10.43 5.30 7.62
C ALA A 70 -10.93 6.37 8.60
N SER A 71 -10.69 7.66 8.31
CA SER A 71 -11.18 8.76 9.15
C SER A 71 -12.69 8.93 9.14
N ILE A 72 -13.35 8.97 7.96
CA ILE A 72 -14.80 9.14 7.92
C ILE A 72 -15.49 7.92 8.56
N ARG A 73 -14.97 6.71 8.34
CA ARG A 73 -15.45 5.50 9.03
C ARG A 73 -15.29 5.57 10.55
N SER A 74 -14.19 6.14 11.07
CA SER A 74 -14.00 6.25 12.53
C SER A 74 -14.98 7.22 13.18
N VAL A 75 -15.31 8.33 12.50
CA VAL A 75 -16.32 9.29 12.93
C VAL A 75 -17.74 8.72 12.78
N GLU A 76 -18.04 8.07 11.65
CA GLU A 76 -19.32 7.41 11.39
C GLU A 76 -19.60 6.32 12.43
N HIS A 77 -18.59 5.51 12.77
CA HIS A 77 -18.68 4.54 13.87
C HIS A 77 -18.89 5.21 15.22
N ALA A 78 -18.15 6.29 15.53
CA ALA A 78 -18.29 6.99 16.82
C ALA A 78 -19.70 7.58 17.02
N LEU A 79 -20.33 8.05 15.93
CA LEU A 79 -21.61 8.74 15.95
C LEU A 79 -22.82 7.86 15.55
N GLY A 80 -22.59 6.58 15.21
CA GLY A 80 -23.63 5.64 14.79
C GLY A 80 -24.25 5.93 13.42
N ILE A 81 -23.52 6.62 12.53
CA ILE A 81 -24.02 7.07 11.24
C ILE A 81 -24.00 5.91 10.23
N LYS A 82 -25.12 5.72 9.53
CA LYS A 82 -25.21 4.81 8.37
C LYS A 82 -25.22 5.62 7.09
N ILE A 83 -24.34 5.27 6.15
CA ILE A 83 -24.24 5.93 4.84
C ILE A 83 -25.24 5.32 3.84
N PRO A 84 -25.70 6.08 2.82
CA PRO A 84 -26.52 5.51 1.76
C PRO A 84 -25.77 4.49 0.87
N PRO A 85 -26.44 3.48 0.28
CA PRO A 85 -25.83 2.48 -0.60
C PRO A 85 -24.98 3.05 -1.73
N ASN A 86 -25.42 4.12 -2.38
CA ASN A 86 -24.65 4.74 -3.47
C ASN A 86 -23.33 5.35 -2.98
N ALA A 87 -23.29 5.86 -1.74
CA ALA A 87 -22.06 6.38 -1.15
C ALA A 87 -21.07 5.25 -0.83
N GLU A 88 -21.57 4.10 -0.37
CA GLU A 88 -20.77 2.89 -0.17
C GLU A 88 -20.19 2.38 -1.50
N LEU A 89 -21.00 2.29 -2.56
CA LEU A 89 -20.55 1.89 -3.89
C LEU A 89 -19.52 2.86 -4.49
N ILE A 90 -19.72 4.19 -4.37
CA ILE A 90 -18.73 5.17 -4.80
C ILE A 90 -17.42 5.04 -4.00
N ARG A 91 -17.48 4.85 -2.68
CA ARG A 91 -16.30 4.58 -1.84
C ARG A 91 -15.59 3.29 -2.30
N ASN A 92 -16.31 2.21 -2.56
CA ASN A 92 -15.77 0.94 -3.06
C ASN A 92 -15.07 1.12 -4.43
N ILE A 93 -15.68 1.87 -5.36
CA ILE A 93 -15.06 2.18 -6.66
C ILE A 93 -13.77 3.00 -6.49
N ILE A 94 -13.79 4.03 -5.63
CA ILE A 94 -12.59 4.84 -5.36
C ILE A 94 -11.47 3.98 -4.73
N MET A 95 -11.78 3.16 -3.72
CA MET A 95 -10.83 2.25 -3.07
C MET A 95 -10.26 1.21 -4.05
N GLY A 96 -11.10 0.62 -4.90
CA GLY A 96 -10.67 -0.37 -5.88
C GLY A 96 -9.77 0.23 -6.94
N VAL A 97 -10.12 1.41 -7.48
CA VAL A 97 -9.28 2.13 -8.46
C VAL A 97 -7.96 2.58 -7.82
N GLN A 98 -7.98 3.03 -6.55
CA GLN A 98 -6.74 3.33 -5.82
C GLN A 98 -5.83 2.11 -5.81
N ASN A 99 -6.32 0.97 -5.31
CA ASN A 99 -5.52 -0.25 -5.24
C ASN A 99 -4.98 -0.69 -6.62
N VAL A 100 -5.82 -0.68 -7.66
CA VAL A 100 -5.39 -1.09 -9.02
C VAL A 100 -4.31 -0.17 -9.59
N GLN A 101 -4.44 1.15 -9.43
CA GLN A 101 -3.44 2.10 -9.93
C GLN A 101 -2.15 2.08 -9.11
N ASP A 102 -2.26 2.01 -7.78
CA ASP A 102 -1.14 1.99 -6.85
C ASP A 102 -0.30 0.71 -7.04
N HIS A 103 -0.93 -0.45 -7.16
CA HIS A 103 -0.24 -1.72 -7.37
C HIS A 103 0.48 -1.83 -8.72
N VAL A 104 -0.09 -1.27 -9.80
CA VAL A 104 0.57 -1.22 -11.11
C VAL A 104 1.76 -0.26 -11.10
N ILE A 105 1.63 0.92 -10.47
CA ILE A 105 2.76 1.84 -10.27
C ILE A 105 3.84 1.20 -9.41
N HIS A 106 3.46 0.53 -8.32
CA HIS A 106 4.39 -0.19 -7.45
C HIS A 106 5.18 -1.24 -8.25
N PHE A 107 4.48 -2.10 -8.99
CA PHE A 107 5.13 -3.15 -9.75
C PHE A 107 6.12 -2.60 -10.78
N TYR A 108 5.70 -1.68 -11.65
CA TYR A 108 6.58 -1.17 -12.72
C TYR A 108 7.59 -0.13 -12.22
N HIS A 109 7.13 0.94 -11.58
CA HIS A 109 7.94 2.15 -11.36
C HIS A 109 8.77 2.09 -10.07
N LEU A 110 8.37 1.27 -9.10
CA LEU A 110 9.10 1.10 -7.85
C LEU A 110 9.88 -0.22 -7.83
N HIS A 111 9.24 -1.35 -8.16
CA HIS A 111 9.82 -2.68 -7.90
C HIS A 111 10.47 -3.37 -9.12
N ALA A 112 9.98 -3.18 -10.35
CA ALA A 112 10.47 -3.93 -11.52
C ALA A 112 11.96 -3.72 -11.78
N LEU A 113 12.50 -2.54 -11.49
CA LEU A 113 13.93 -2.24 -11.62
C LEU A 113 14.82 -3.00 -10.61
N ASP A 114 14.27 -3.81 -9.71
CA ASP A 114 15.05 -4.78 -8.95
C ASP A 114 15.27 -6.11 -9.71
N TRP A 115 14.44 -6.37 -10.73
CA TRP A 115 14.32 -7.64 -11.45
C TRP A 115 14.64 -7.51 -12.95
N VAL A 116 14.52 -6.29 -13.49
CA VAL A 116 14.71 -5.92 -14.90
C VAL A 116 15.99 -5.09 -15.03
N ASP A 117 16.96 -5.55 -15.82
CA ASP A 117 18.14 -4.78 -16.19
C ASP A 117 17.88 -4.05 -17.52
N ILE A 118 17.53 -2.77 -17.44
CA ILE A 118 17.24 -1.95 -18.63
C ILE A 118 18.47 -1.76 -19.52
N THR A 119 19.70 -1.89 -19.01
CA THR A 119 20.91 -1.80 -19.86
C THR A 119 21.11 -3.06 -20.68
N SER A 120 20.61 -4.20 -20.19
CA SER A 120 20.54 -5.45 -20.95
C SER A 120 19.57 -5.35 -22.14
N ALA A 121 18.48 -4.59 -22.02
CA ALA A 121 17.50 -4.37 -23.09
C ALA A 121 18.09 -3.74 -24.37
N LEU A 122 19.22 -3.02 -24.27
CA LEU A 122 19.96 -2.48 -25.43
C LEU A 122 20.60 -3.56 -26.31
N LYS A 123 20.72 -4.80 -25.80
CA LYS A 123 21.30 -5.95 -26.51
C LYS A 123 20.24 -6.88 -27.12
N ALA A 124 18.96 -6.58 -26.91
CA ALA A 124 17.86 -7.44 -27.31
C ALA A 124 17.63 -7.44 -28.82
N ASP A 125 17.15 -8.56 -29.36
CA ASP A 125 16.56 -8.60 -30.70
C ASP A 125 15.07 -8.17 -30.61
N PRO A 126 14.65 -7.07 -31.26
CA PRO A 126 13.25 -6.63 -31.25
C PRO A 126 12.27 -7.64 -31.85
N ALA A 127 12.71 -8.50 -32.79
CA ALA A 127 11.85 -9.53 -33.38
C ALA A 127 11.63 -10.71 -32.42
N GLN A 128 12.66 -11.10 -31.67
CA GLN A 128 12.53 -12.11 -30.60
C GLN A 128 11.75 -11.56 -29.41
N THR A 129 11.92 -10.29 -29.08
CA THR A 129 11.12 -9.58 -28.07
C THR A 129 9.63 -9.57 -28.45
N ALA A 130 9.31 -9.29 -29.72
CA ALA A 130 7.96 -9.37 -30.26
C ALA A 130 7.37 -10.79 -30.17
N ALA A 131 8.13 -11.81 -30.55
CA ALA A 131 7.71 -13.21 -30.46
C ALA A 131 7.46 -13.63 -29.00
N LEU A 132 8.30 -13.20 -28.06
CA LEU A 132 8.11 -13.43 -26.63
C LEU A 132 6.82 -12.76 -26.12
N ALA A 133 6.62 -11.47 -26.39
CA ALA A 133 5.43 -10.74 -25.97
C ALA A 133 4.14 -11.38 -26.53
N ALA A 134 4.12 -11.72 -27.81
CA ALA A 134 2.99 -12.41 -28.45
C ALA A 134 2.76 -13.84 -27.93
N SER A 135 3.78 -14.51 -27.38
CA SER A 135 3.62 -15.82 -26.71
C SER A 135 2.99 -15.74 -25.32
N LEU A 136 3.02 -14.55 -24.71
CA LEU A 136 2.54 -14.30 -23.35
C LEU A 136 1.15 -13.65 -23.33
N SER A 137 0.81 -12.84 -24.34
CA SER A 137 -0.40 -12.01 -24.36
C SER A 137 -0.82 -11.58 -25.77
N ASP A 138 -2.11 -11.31 -25.95
CA ASP A 138 -2.69 -10.67 -27.14
C ASP A 138 -2.64 -9.12 -27.09
N TRP A 139 -1.88 -8.54 -26.15
CA TRP A 139 -1.67 -7.09 -26.06
C TRP A 139 -1.14 -6.50 -27.39
N PRO A 140 -1.80 -5.48 -27.98
CA PRO A 140 -1.54 -5.06 -29.35
C PRO A 140 -0.21 -4.33 -29.58
N LEU A 141 0.44 -3.83 -28.52
CA LEU A 141 1.74 -3.15 -28.62
C LEU A 141 2.91 -4.14 -28.52
N ASN A 142 2.91 -5.17 -29.38
CA ASN A 142 3.88 -6.27 -29.34
C ASN A 142 4.70 -6.45 -30.63
N SER A 143 4.67 -5.49 -31.57
CA SER A 143 5.35 -5.63 -32.88
C SER A 143 6.89 -5.44 -32.81
N PRO A 144 7.67 -6.03 -33.74
CA PRO A 144 9.12 -5.80 -33.82
C PRO A 144 9.49 -4.32 -34.02
N THR A 145 8.69 -3.60 -34.81
CA THR A 145 8.85 -2.15 -35.03
C THR A 145 8.66 -1.35 -33.74
N TYR A 146 7.68 -1.74 -32.91
CA TYR A 146 7.42 -1.10 -31.63
C TYR A 146 8.60 -1.28 -30.67
N PHE A 147 9.03 -2.53 -30.45
CA PHE A 147 10.17 -2.81 -29.56
C PHE A 147 11.47 -2.18 -30.04
N LYS A 148 11.70 -2.11 -31.37
CA LYS A 148 12.83 -1.38 -31.95
C LYS A 148 12.77 0.11 -31.60
N GLY A 149 11.60 0.75 -31.72
CA GLY A 149 11.42 2.16 -31.34
C GLY A 149 11.64 2.42 -29.85
N VAL A 150 11.23 1.49 -28.98
CA VAL A 150 11.52 1.55 -27.52
C VAL A 150 13.03 1.42 -27.27
N GLN A 151 13.70 0.47 -27.91
CA GLN A 151 15.14 0.26 -27.80
C GLN A 151 15.95 1.48 -28.30
N GLU A 152 15.59 2.05 -29.45
CA GLU A 152 16.22 3.26 -30.00
C GLU A 152 16.02 4.47 -29.06
N LYS A 153 14.84 4.63 -28.46
CA LYS A 153 14.57 5.68 -27.46
C LYS A 153 15.42 5.48 -26.20
N LEU A 154 15.59 4.25 -25.73
CA LEU A 154 16.43 3.92 -24.58
C LEU A 154 17.91 4.15 -24.90
N GLN A 155 18.38 3.73 -26.08
CA GLN A 155 19.75 3.96 -26.55
C GLN A 155 20.05 5.45 -26.63
N ALA A 156 19.14 6.26 -27.20
CA ALA A 156 19.27 7.71 -27.27
C ALA A 156 19.24 8.40 -25.91
N PHE A 157 18.61 7.79 -24.89
CA PHE A 157 18.66 8.26 -23.51
C PHE A 157 20.01 7.93 -22.86
N VAL A 158 20.46 6.67 -22.96
CA VAL A 158 21.74 6.21 -22.39
C VAL A 158 22.94 6.91 -23.02
N SER A 159 22.96 7.09 -24.34
CA SER A 159 24.05 7.77 -25.07
C SER A 159 24.26 9.24 -24.68
N LYS A 160 23.31 9.88 -23.98
CA LYS A 160 23.47 11.25 -23.44
C LYS A 160 24.32 11.30 -22.15
N GLY A 161 24.67 10.14 -21.57
CA GLY A 161 25.44 10.06 -20.31
C GLY A 161 24.71 10.57 -19.06
N ARG A 162 23.44 10.99 -19.20
CA ARG A 162 22.61 11.53 -18.11
C ARG A 162 21.47 10.56 -17.82
N LEU A 163 21.78 9.48 -17.10
CA LEU A 163 20.84 8.38 -16.84
C LEU A 163 19.66 8.75 -15.93
N GLY A 164 19.67 9.92 -15.28
CA GLY A 164 18.55 10.43 -14.49
C GLY A 164 18.09 9.41 -13.42
N PRO A 165 16.81 8.97 -13.42
CA PRO A 165 16.32 7.98 -12.46
C PRO A 165 17.04 6.62 -12.55
N PHE A 166 17.71 6.33 -13.66
CA PHE A 166 18.44 5.09 -13.89
C PHE A 166 19.93 5.17 -13.51
N ALA A 167 20.42 6.28 -12.98
CA ALA A 167 21.84 6.45 -12.66
C ALA A 167 22.34 5.57 -11.49
N ASN A 168 21.47 5.27 -10.52
CA ASN A 168 21.87 4.71 -9.22
C ASN A 168 21.38 3.27 -8.98
N ALA A 169 20.94 2.57 -10.03
CA ALA A 169 20.55 1.16 -9.95
C ALA A 169 21.72 0.24 -10.33
N TYR A 170 21.67 -1.02 -9.88
CA TYR A 170 22.80 -1.94 -9.92
C TYR A 170 22.93 -2.71 -11.26
N TRP A 171 22.89 -2.01 -12.40
CA TRP A 171 22.97 -2.65 -13.73
C TRP A 171 24.16 -3.61 -13.87
N GLY A 172 23.97 -4.73 -14.56
CA GLY A 172 24.95 -5.82 -14.67
C GLY A 172 25.23 -6.59 -13.38
N HIS A 173 24.44 -6.41 -12.32
CA HIS A 173 24.57 -7.20 -11.09
C HIS A 173 24.20 -8.68 -11.34
N PRO A 174 24.97 -9.66 -10.84
CA PRO A 174 24.77 -11.08 -11.15
C PRO A 174 23.43 -11.67 -10.69
N ALA A 175 22.69 -10.98 -9.81
CA ALA A 175 21.34 -11.40 -9.43
C ALA A 175 20.25 -11.01 -10.46
N TYR A 176 20.55 -10.28 -11.54
CA TYR A 176 19.63 -10.16 -12.69
C TYR A 176 19.71 -11.40 -13.57
N LYS A 177 18.56 -11.97 -13.92
CA LYS A 177 18.44 -13.25 -14.64
C LYS A 177 17.64 -13.18 -15.94
N LEU A 178 16.95 -12.07 -16.22
CA LEU A 178 16.15 -11.92 -17.43
C LEU A 178 17.06 -11.82 -18.68
N PRO A 179 16.72 -12.51 -19.79
CA PRO A 179 17.40 -12.31 -21.07
C PRO A 179 17.13 -10.88 -21.61
N PRO A 180 17.96 -10.35 -22.51
CA PRO A 180 17.78 -9.02 -23.11
C PRO A 180 16.35 -8.75 -23.61
N GLU A 181 15.73 -9.73 -24.27
CA GLU A 181 14.39 -9.67 -24.84
C GLU A 181 13.32 -9.43 -23.76
N ALA A 182 13.38 -10.19 -22.65
CA ALA A 182 12.47 -10.00 -21.52
C ALA A 182 12.69 -8.64 -20.83
N ASN A 183 13.94 -8.16 -20.78
CA ASN A 183 14.22 -6.81 -20.26
C ASN A 183 13.66 -5.71 -21.18
N LEU A 184 13.74 -5.87 -22.51
CA LEU A 184 13.19 -4.89 -23.45
C LEU A 184 11.65 -4.88 -23.40
N MET A 185 11.02 -6.05 -23.31
CA MET A 185 9.57 -6.17 -23.12
C MET A 185 9.12 -5.46 -21.83
N ALA A 186 9.72 -5.79 -20.68
CA ALA A 186 9.38 -5.16 -19.41
C ALA A 186 9.70 -3.65 -19.38
N THR A 187 10.72 -3.19 -20.12
CA THR A 187 11.03 -1.76 -20.28
C THR A 187 9.98 -1.03 -21.12
N ALA A 188 9.41 -1.68 -22.14
CA ALA A 188 8.28 -1.12 -22.89
C ALA A 188 7.04 -1.00 -21.99
N HIS A 189 6.67 -2.09 -21.30
CA HIS A 189 5.51 -2.11 -20.41
C HIS A 189 5.66 -1.16 -19.20
N TYR A 190 6.88 -0.92 -18.69
CA TYR A 190 7.18 0.14 -17.72
C TYR A 190 6.76 1.53 -18.22
N LEU A 191 7.08 1.85 -19.48
CA LEU A 191 6.74 3.13 -20.12
C LEU A 191 5.24 3.22 -20.41
N GLU A 192 4.62 2.13 -20.84
CA GLU A 192 3.17 2.07 -21.05
C GLU A 192 2.39 2.24 -19.74
N ALA A 193 2.83 1.59 -18.65
CA ALA A 193 2.23 1.74 -17.32
C ALA A 193 2.26 3.21 -16.84
N LEU A 194 3.32 3.96 -17.18
CA LEU A 194 3.46 5.37 -16.84
C LEU A 194 2.44 6.27 -17.57
N GLU A 195 2.12 5.93 -18.82
CA GLU A 195 1.09 6.59 -19.62
C GLU A 195 -0.33 6.11 -19.31
N TRP A 196 -0.50 4.85 -18.88
CA TRP A 196 -1.77 4.26 -18.49
C TRP A 196 -2.29 4.79 -17.15
N GLN A 197 -1.43 4.90 -16.14
CA GLN A 197 -1.84 5.20 -14.76
C GLN A 197 -2.52 6.57 -14.63
N LYS A 198 -2.05 7.58 -15.39
CA LYS A 198 -2.60 8.94 -15.39
C LYS A 198 -4.02 9.01 -15.96
N ASP A 199 -4.37 8.06 -16.84
CA ASP A 199 -5.69 8.00 -17.45
C ASP A 199 -6.68 7.29 -16.53
N ILE A 200 -6.30 6.14 -15.94
CA ILE A 200 -7.19 5.38 -15.04
C ILE A 200 -7.55 6.19 -13.80
N ILE A 201 -6.58 6.93 -13.23
CA ILE A 201 -6.82 7.73 -12.02
C ILE A 201 -7.77 8.92 -12.26
N ARG A 202 -8.16 9.23 -13.51
CA ARG A 202 -9.24 10.18 -13.80
C ARG A 202 -10.59 9.77 -13.21
N ILE A 203 -10.82 8.50 -12.88
CA ILE A 203 -12.01 8.08 -12.13
C ILE A 203 -12.07 8.77 -10.76
N HIS A 204 -10.93 8.95 -10.09
CA HIS A 204 -10.85 9.75 -8.86
C HIS A 204 -11.11 11.23 -9.11
N ALA A 205 -10.77 11.78 -10.28
CA ALA A 205 -11.14 13.15 -10.61
C ALA A 205 -12.66 13.30 -10.87
N ILE A 206 -13.30 12.31 -11.49
CA ILE A 206 -14.76 12.30 -11.75
C ILE A 206 -15.55 12.17 -10.44
N LEU A 207 -15.22 11.20 -9.60
CA LEU A 207 -15.94 10.94 -8.33
C LEU A 207 -15.45 11.81 -7.16
N GLY A 208 -14.22 12.32 -7.26
CA GLY A 208 -13.45 12.93 -6.18
C GLY A 208 -13.01 14.37 -6.42
N SER A 209 -13.44 14.99 -7.52
CA SER A 209 -13.01 16.30 -8.05
C SER A 209 -11.54 16.42 -8.45
N LYS A 210 -10.61 15.66 -7.84
CA LYS A 210 -9.18 15.64 -8.20
C LYS A 210 -8.46 14.37 -7.73
N ASN A 211 -7.29 14.13 -8.30
CA ASN A 211 -6.27 13.25 -7.73
C ASN A 211 -4.88 13.91 -7.91
N PRO A 212 -3.95 13.81 -6.94
CA PRO A 212 -4.11 13.23 -5.61
C PRO A 212 -5.05 14.02 -4.70
N HIS A 213 -5.41 13.41 -3.58
CA HIS A 213 -6.27 13.96 -2.52
C HIS A 213 -7.68 14.38 -2.99
N PRO A 214 -8.60 13.45 -3.32
CA PRO A 214 -10.01 13.75 -3.58
C PRO A 214 -10.70 14.62 -2.51
N GLN A 215 -11.59 15.51 -2.92
CA GLN A 215 -12.25 16.49 -2.04
C GLN A 215 -13.74 16.19 -1.76
N THR A 216 -14.29 15.07 -2.25
CA THR A 216 -15.71 14.72 -2.10
C THR A 216 -16.01 13.71 -0.99
N PHE A 217 -15.02 13.32 -0.17
CA PHE A 217 -15.31 12.54 1.03
C PHE A 217 -16.12 13.38 2.01
N LEU A 218 -17.05 12.73 2.72
CA LEU A 218 -17.94 13.40 3.65
C LEU A 218 -18.35 12.44 4.76
N VAL A 219 -18.36 12.91 6.01
CA VAL A 219 -18.94 12.13 7.12
C VAL A 219 -20.45 11.97 6.85
N GLY A 220 -20.91 10.73 6.75
CA GLY A 220 -22.27 10.36 6.38
C GLY A 220 -22.47 10.01 4.90
N GLY A 221 -21.44 10.06 4.05
CA GLY A 221 -21.57 9.62 2.65
C GLY A 221 -20.50 10.19 1.71
N MET A 222 -20.95 10.82 0.61
CA MET A 222 -20.09 11.51 -0.36
C MET A 222 -20.71 12.86 -0.73
N ALA A 223 -19.88 13.86 -1.01
CA ALA A 223 -20.30 15.21 -1.39
C ALA A 223 -20.56 15.39 -2.91
N ILE A 224 -20.27 14.38 -3.74
CA ILE A 224 -20.66 14.39 -5.16
C ILE A 224 -22.16 14.07 -5.27
N PRO A 225 -23.01 14.99 -5.74
CA PRO A 225 -24.44 14.70 -5.90
C PRO A 225 -24.68 13.71 -7.04
N ILE A 226 -25.79 12.98 -6.95
CA ILE A 226 -26.33 12.16 -8.04
C ILE A 226 -27.57 12.87 -8.56
N ASP A 227 -27.59 13.19 -9.86
CA ASP A 227 -28.72 13.82 -10.54
C ASP A 227 -28.56 13.56 -12.05
N PRO A 228 -29.41 12.70 -12.65
CA PRO A 228 -29.32 12.34 -14.07
C PRO A 228 -29.47 13.53 -15.03
N ASP A 229 -30.17 14.59 -14.61
CA ASP A 229 -30.52 15.75 -15.45
C ASP A 229 -29.49 16.89 -15.33
N SER A 230 -28.51 16.76 -14.42
CA SER A 230 -27.50 17.79 -14.14
C SER A 230 -26.11 17.44 -14.67
N GLN A 231 -25.50 18.38 -15.37
CA GLN A 231 -24.10 18.30 -15.80
C GLN A 231 -23.11 18.45 -14.64
N ASN A 232 -23.54 19.02 -13.50
CA ASN A 232 -22.69 19.21 -12.32
C ASN A 232 -22.69 17.99 -11.37
N ALA A 233 -23.59 17.03 -11.56
CA ALA A 233 -23.75 15.84 -10.73
C ALA A 233 -23.26 14.56 -11.42
N LEU A 234 -23.23 13.43 -10.72
CA LEU A 234 -23.00 12.12 -11.32
C LEU A 234 -24.21 11.73 -12.18
N ASN A 235 -23.97 11.55 -13.48
CA ASN A 235 -24.97 11.34 -14.52
C ASN A 235 -24.50 10.26 -15.53
N ALA A 236 -25.30 10.00 -16.56
CA ALA A 236 -25.04 8.94 -17.54
C ALA A 236 -23.68 9.07 -18.26
N ASP A 237 -23.29 10.28 -18.67
CA ASP A 237 -22.03 10.53 -19.39
C ASP A 237 -20.81 10.21 -18.51
N LYS A 238 -20.85 10.63 -17.24
CA LYS A 238 -19.79 10.34 -16.26
C LYS A 238 -19.69 8.86 -15.94
N LEU A 239 -20.82 8.16 -15.79
CA LEU A 239 -20.85 6.70 -15.59
C LEU A 239 -20.27 5.96 -16.81
N MET A 240 -20.56 6.43 -18.04
CA MET A 240 -20.01 5.85 -19.27
C MET A 240 -18.49 6.06 -19.38
N GLU A 241 -17.96 7.24 -19.05
CA GLU A 241 -16.50 7.48 -19.03
C GLU A 241 -15.80 6.63 -17.95
N ILE A 242 -16.38 6.48 -16.76
CA ILE A 242 -15.85 5.57 -15.72
C ILE A 242 -15.84 4.13 -16.25
N SER A 243 -16.92 3.67 -16.91
CA SER A 243 -16.99 2.32 -17.50
C SER A 243 -15.87 2.08 -18.53
N ARG A 244 -15.65 3.04 -19.43
CA ARG A 244 -14.58 2.99 -20.44
C ARG A 244 -13.18 2.94 -19.80
N LEU A 245 -12.95 3.73 -18.75
CA LEU A 245 -11.69 3.72 -18.01
C LEU A 245 -11.48 2.41 -17.25
N LEU A 246 -12.52 1.85 -16.61
CA LEU A 246 -12.45 0.55 -15.94
C LEU A 246 -12.18 -0.60 -16.92
N ALA A 247 -12.79 -0.59 -18.11
CA ALA A 247 -12.50 -1.57 -19.15
C ALA A 247 -11.02 -1.55 -19.58
N ARG A 248 -10.44 -0.34 -19.78
CA ARG A 248 -9.01 -0.18 -20.08
C ARG A 248 -8.10 -0.54 -18.89
N ALA A 249 -8.56 -0.33 -17.65
CA ALA A 249 -7.82 -0.77 -16.47
C ALA A 249 -7.75 -2.30 -16.41
N LYS A 250 -8.90 -2.96 -16.58
CA LYS A 250 -9.00 -4.42 -16.66
C LYS A 250 -8.15 -5.01 -17.78
N GLU A 251 -8.25 -4.48 -19.00
CA GLU A 251 -7.48 -5.00 -20.13
C GLU A 251 -5.96 -4.91 -19.89
N PHE A 252 -5.45 -3.79 -19.38
CA PHE A 252 -4.02 -3.66 -19.08
C PHE A 252 -3.56 -4.60 -17.96
N VAL A 253 -4.39 -4.80 -16.93
CA VAL A 253 -4.08 -5.75 -15.84
C VAL A 253 -4.03 -7.19 -16.38
N GLU A 254 -5.05 -7.61 -17.12
CA GLU A 254 -5.17 -8.98 -17.64
C GLU A 254 -4.15 -9.29 -18.75
N LYS A 255 -3.81 -8.30 -19.60
CA LYS A 255 -2.95 -8.49 -20.79
C LYS A 255 -1.51 -8.00 -20.64
N VAL A 256 -1.18 -7.18 -19.64
CA VAL A 256 0.18 -6.65 -19.47
C VAL A 256 0.73 -7.02 -18.11
N TYR A 257 0.09 -6.58 -17.02
CA TYR A 257 0.61 -6.78 -15.67
C TYR A 257 0.70 -8.26 -15.26
N ILE A 258 -0.39 -9.04 -15.38
CA ILE A 258 -0.38 -10.45 -14.97
C ILE A 258 0.56 -11.30 -15.83
N PRO A 259 0.60 -11.17 -17.17
CA PRO A 259 1.59 -11.85 -18.01
C PRO A 259 3.04 -11.49 -17.64
N ASP A 260 3.37 -10.20 -17.44
CA ASP A 260 4.71 -9.77 -17.03
C ASP A 260 5.12 -10.34 -15.67
N LEU A 261 4.22 -10.25 -14.68
CA LEU A 261 4.44 -10.78 -13.34
C LEU A 261 4.80 -12.27 -13.38
N LEU A 262 4.05 -13.06 -14.14
CA LEU A 262 4.26 -14.49 -14.30
C LEU A 262 5.54 -14.81 -15.11
N ALA A 263 5.81 -14.04 -16.17
CA ALA A 263 7.01 -14.17 -16.98
C ALA A 263 8.27 -13.88 -16.16
N VAL A 264 8.32 -12.73 -15.48
CA VAL A 264 9.45 -12.33 -14.61
C VAL A 264 9.64 -13.34 -13.49
N ALA A 265 8.57 -13.70 -12.76
CA ALA A 265 8.64 -14.67 -11.67
C ALA A 265 9.21 -16.04 -12.08
N SER A 266 9.01 -16.46 -13.34
CA SER A 266 9.53 -17.74 -13.85
C SER A 266 11.07 -17.83 -13.86
N PHE A 267 11.77 -16.69 -13.97
CA PHE A 267 13.25 -16.61 -13.91
C PHE A 267 13.80 -16.51 -12.48
N TYR A 268 12.95 -16.21 -11.50
CA TYR A 268 13.34 -15.89 -10.12
C TYR A 268 12.71 -16.84 -9.09
N LYS A 269 12.38 -18.08 -9.47
CA LYS A 269 11.70 -19.05 -8.58
C LYS A 269 12.44 -19.32 -7.26
N GLU A 270 13.76 -19.10 -7.17
CA GLU A 270 14.47 -19.18 -5.89
C GLU A 270 13.98 -18.15 -4.84
N TRP A 271 13.43 -17.02 -5.29
CA TRP A 271 12.82 -16.00 -4.44
C TRP A 271 11.49 -16.45 -3.82
N ALA A 272 10.96 -17.61 -4.22
CA ALA A 272 9.87 -18.30 -3.53
C ALA A 272 10.29 -18.86 -2.16
N GLY A 273 11.59 -18.95 -1.87
CA GLY A 273 12.14 -19.40 -0.58
C GLY A 273 12.79 -18.30 0.27
N ILE A 274 12.79 -17.05 -0.19
CA ILE A 274 13.52 -15.93 0.43
C ILE A 274 12.52 -14.86 0.91
N GLY A 275 12.74 -14.25 2.08
CA GLY A 275 11.93 -13.11 2.56
C GLY A 275 10.56 -13.47 3.14
N GLY A 276 10.44 -14.65 3.74
CA GLY A 276 9.19 -15.20 4.28
C GLY A 276 8.69 -14.64 5.61
N GLY A 277 9.31 -13.58 6.12
CA GLY A 277 8.84 -12.77 7.25
C GLY A 277 8.58 -13.53 8.56
N ILE A 278 7.73 -12.95 9.41
CA ILE A 278 7.43 -13.46 10.77
C ILE A 278 6.38 -14.57 10.82
N GLY A 279 5.73 -14.91 9.70
CA GLY A 279 4.79 -16.04 9.60
C GLY A 279 3.36 -15.86 10.14
N ASN A 280 3.05 -14.74 10.81
CA ASN A 280 1.70 -14.34 11.16
C ASN A 280 1.21 -13.23 10.21
N PHE A 281 -0.03 -13.34 9.74
CA PHE A 281 -0.60 -12.41 8.76
C PHE A 281 -1.95 -11.91 9.23
N MET A 282 -2.29 -10.64 8.97
CA MET A 282 -3.53 -10.00 9.40
C MET A 282 -4.21 -9.21 8.27
N SER A 283 -5.54 -9.31 8.22
CA SER A 283 -6.44 -8.54 7.35
C SER A 283 -7.64 -8.05 8.18
N TYR A 284 -7.92 -6.75 8.16
CA TYR A 284 -9.16 -6.16 8.68
C TYR A 284 -10.37 -6.40 7.76
N GLY A 285 -10.13 -6.88 6.53
CA GLY A 285 -11.14 -7.06 5.49
C GLY A 285 -11.66 -5.74 4.92
N GLU A 286 -12.24 -5.78 3.72
CA GLU A 286 -12.64 -4.57 2.99
C GLU A 286 -13.72 -4.86 1.94
N PHE A 287 -14.26 -3.77 1.39
CA PHE A 287 -15.34 -3.72 0.42
C PHE A 287 -16.63 -4.30 1.00
N PRO A 288 -17.31 -3.55 1.90
CA PRO A 288 -18.67 -3.85 2.32
C PRO A 288 -19.55 -4.15 1.11
N SER A 289 -20.33 -5.22 1.18
CA SER A 289 -20.97 -5.83 0.00
C SER A 289 -22.47 -6.11 0.16
N ASP A 290 -23.04 -5.91 1.35
CA ASP A 290 -24.47 -6.06 1.60
C ASP A 290 -25.27 -4.75 1.48
N ASN A 291 -24.61 -3.61 1.25
CA ASN A 291 -25.19 -2.27 1.20
C ASN A 291 -25.99 -1.89 2.47
N SER A 292 -25.76 -2.56 3.60
CA SER A 292 -26.49 -2.34 4.86
C SER A 292 -26.06 -1.06 5.59
N GLY A 293 -25.01 -0.38 5.10
CA GLY A 293 -24.32 0.70 5.79
C GLY A 293 -23.52 0.20 7.02
N LYS A 294 -23.27 -1.11 7.14
CA LYS A 294 -22.48 -1.74 8.20
C LYS A 294 -21.32 -2.55 7.61
N PRO A 295 -20.10 -2.47 8.16
CA PRO A 295 -18.93 -3.20 7.66
C PRO A 295 -18.87 -4.66 8.17
N GLU A 296 -20.01 -5.36 8.18
CA GLU A 296 -20.15 -6.72 8.70
C GLU A 296 -19.97 -7.77 7.59
N VAL A 297 -20.60 -7.58 6.42
CA VAL A 297 -20.42 -8.45 5.24
C VAL A 297 -19.44 -7.79 4.28
N LEU A 298 -18.25 -8.39 4.13
CA LEU A 298 -17.13 -7.87 3.35
C LEU A 298 -16.83 -8.81 2.18
N TRP A 299 -16.60 -8.27 0.98
CA TRP A 299 -16.17 -9.08 -0.16
C TRP A 299 -14.73 -9.58 0.03
N MET A 300 -13.82 -8.74 0.54
CA MET A 300 -12.47 -9.18 0.94
C MET A 300 -12.50 -9.56 2.44
N PRO A 301 -12.27 -10.84 2.82
CA PRO A 301 -12.49 -11.29 4.19
C PRO A 301 -11.48 -10.74 5.21
N ARG A 302 -11.99 -10.60 6.44
CA ARG A 302 -11.24 -10.29 7.67
C ARG A 302 -10.71 -11.57 8.30
N GLY A 303 -9.50 -11.52 8.85
CA GLY A 303 -8.96 -12.64 9.62
C GLY A 303 -7.45 -12.56 9.83
N MET A 304 -6.91 -13.56 10.52
CA MET A 304 -5.48 -13.81 10.65
C MET A 304 -5.12 -15.23 10.28
N ILE A 305 -3.91 -15.38 9.72
CA ILE A 305 -3.19 -16.64 9.62
C ILE A 305 -2.07 -16.60 10.66
N LEU A 306 -1.93 -17.64 11.48
CA LEU A 306 -0.87 -17.72 12.49
C LEU A 306 0.11 -18.84 12.12
N ASN A 307 1.41 -18.61 12.36
CA ASN A 307 2.47 -19.61 12.12
C ASN A 307 2.44 -20.27 10.72
N LYS A 308 2.01 -19.53 9.69
CA LYS A 308 1.82 -20.00 8.30
C LYS A 308 0.76 -21.12 8.12
N ASP A 309 -0.11 -21.34 9.11
CA ASP A 309 -1.17 -22.35 9.05
C ASP A 309 -2.39 -21.90 8.22
N LEU A 310 -2.48 -22.36 6.97
CA LEU A 310 -3.62 -22.07 6.08
C LEU A 310 -4.84 -22.96 6.31
N SER A 311 -4.81 -23.90 7.27
CA SER A 311 -5.99 -24.70 7.63
C SER A 311 -7.00 -23.92 8.48
N LYS A 312 -6.60 -22.77 9.04
CA LYS A 312 -7.39 -22.03 10.02
C LYS A 312 -7.25 -20.52 9.89
N VAL A 313 -8.39 -19.85 9.71
CA VAL A 313 -8.49 -18.39 9.81
C VAL A 313 -8.95 -18.02 11.22
N HIS A 314 -8.19 -17.16 11.89
CA HIS A 314 -8.49 -16.64 13.22
C HIS A 314 -9.23 -15.28 13.12
N PRO A 315 -10.14 -14.94 14.05
CA PRO A 315 -10.81 -13.64 14.05
C PRO A 315 -9.84 -12.50 14.45
N VAL A 316 -10.07 -11.31 13.87
CA VAL A 316 -9.39 -10.06 14.24
C VAL A 316 -10.30 -9.23 15.14
N ASP A 317 -9.78 -8.79 16.28
CA ASP A 317 -10.42 -7.89 17.23
C ASP A 317 -9.59 -6.61 17.41
N GLN A 318 -10.23 -5.46 17.26
CA GLN A 318 -9.58 -4.16 17.38
C GLN A 318 -9.06 -3.88 18.80
N GLU A 319 -9.66 -4.45 19.84
CA GLU A 319 -9.24 -4.25 21.24
C GLU A 319 -7.88 -4.89 21.56
N LYS A 320 -7.40 -5.79 20.70
CA LYS A 320 -6.11 -6.50 20.87
C LYS A 320 -4.91 -5.77 20.26
N ILE A 321 -5.14 -4.65 19.58
CA ILE A 321 -4.07 -3.85 18.95
C ILE A 321 -3.46 -2.93 20.00
N ALA A 322 -2.13 -3.00 20.17
CA ALA A 322 -1.39 -2.08 21.03
C ALA A 322 -0.08 -1.65 20.37
N GLU A 323 0.28 -0.37 20.51
CA GLU A 323 1.53 0.19 20.02
C GLU A 323 2.57 0.28 21.14
N TYR A 324 3.82 -0.07 20.85
CA TYR A 324 4.97 0.00 21.77
C TYR A 324 5.99 1.01 21.26
N VAL A 325 6.81 1.59 22.15
CA VAL A 325 7.79 2.63 21.80
C VAL A 325 9.21 2.36 22.35
N ASP A 326 9.48 1.12 22.77
CA ASP A 326 10.77 0.73 23.38
C ASP A 326 11.98 1.09 22.52
N HIS A 327 11.88 0.87 21.21
CA HIS A 327 12.91 1.22 20.22
C HIS A 327 12.48 2.37 19.28
N ALA A 328 11.45 3.15 19.65
CA ALA A 328 10.95 4.27 18.85
C ALA A 328 11.15 5.61 19.57
N TRP A 329 11.36 6.70 18.84
CA TRP A 329 11.64 8.05 19.38
C TRP A 329 10.42 8.78 19.97
N TYR A 330 9.72 8.13 20.91
CA TYR A 330 8.59 8.65 21.66
C TYR A 330 8.69 8.29 23.13
N ASP A 331 8.05 9.06 24.01
CA ASP A 331 7.85 8.69 25.41
C ASP A 331 6.38 8.39 25.68
N TYR A 332 6.11 7.28 26.37
CA TYR A 332 4.78 6.91 26.87
C TYR A 332 4.73 7.07 28.40
N ALA A 333 3.63 7.59 28.94
CA ALA A 333 3.45 7.72 30.39
C ALA A 333 3.48 6.37 31.12
N GLY A 334 3.10 5.27 30.44
CA GLY A 334 3.18 3.90 30.96
C GLY A 334 4.61 3.36 31.15
N GLY A 335 5.63 3.98 30.55
CA GLY A 335 7.02 3.54 30.61
C GLY A 335 7.36 2.31 29.73
N PRO A 336 8.59 1.77 29.85
CA PRO A 336 9.07 0.68 29.00
C PRO A 336 8.26 -0.61 29.10
N GLY A 337 8.14 -1.32 27.98
CA GLY A 337 7.41 -2.59 27.88
C GLY A 337 5.90 -2.49 27.98
N LYS A 338 5.32 -1.27 28.01
CA LYS A 338 3.88 -1.02 28.04
C LYS A 338 3.39 -0.55 26.67
N GLY A 339 2.63 -1.41 26.01
CA GLY A 339 1.88 -1.04 24.82
C GLY A 339 0.59 -0.30 25.20
N LEU A 340 0.21 0.68 24.38
CA LEU A 340 -1.06 1.40 24.52
C LEU A 340 -2.01 1.03 23.38
N HIS A 341 -3.28 0.76 23.69
CA HIS A 341 -4.33 0.65 22.67
C HIS A 341 -4.56 2.03 22.03
N PRO A 342 -4.76 2.14 20.70
CA PRO A 342 -4.86 3.44 20.02
C PRO A 342 -5.92 4.42 20.56
N TRP A 343 -6.99 3.99 21.25
CA TRP A 343 -7.89 4.95 21.91
C TRP A 343 -7.21 5.76 23.03
N GLU A 344 -6.24 5.15 23.72
CA GLU A 344 -5.41 5.74 24.77
C GLU A 344 -3.96 5.96 24.31
N GLY A 345 -3.71 5.89 22.99
CA GLY A 345 -2.37 6.02 22.41
C GLY A 345 -1.82 7.44 22.56
N GLU A 346 -0.51 7.52 22.81
CA GLU A 346 0.23 8.77 22.97
C GLU A 346 1.14 9.01 21.76
N THR A 347 1.38 10.29 21.41
CA THR A 347 2.33 10.67 20.33
C THR A 347 3.25 11.80 20.82
N LYS A 348 3.85 11.61 21.99
CA LYS A 348 4.83 12.54 22.55
C LYS A 348 6.23 12.18 22.01
N TYR A 349 6.67 12.91 20.98
CA TYR A 349 7.98 12.72 20.37
C TYR A 349 9.12 13.00 21.36
N ASN A 350 10.19 12.22 21.27
CA ASN A 350 11.44 12.41 22.02
C ASN A 350 12.61 11.80 21.22
N TYR A 351 13.29 12.63 20.43
CA TYR A 351 14.41 12.18 19.62
C TYR A 351 15.65 11.95 20.47
N SER A 352 16.11 10.70 20.50
CA SER A 352 17.32 10.27 21.22
C SER A 352 18.35 9.59 20.32
N GLY A 353 18.25 9.81 19.00
CA GLY A 353 19.17 9.26 18.01
C GLY A 353 20.45 10.08 17.82
N PRO A 354 21.37 9.63 16.95
CA PRO A 354 22.63 10.31 16.67
C PRO A 354 22.42 11.62 15.89
N LYS A 355 23.16 12.67 16.26
CA LYS A 355 23.15 13.93 15.50
C LYS A 355 23.84 13.75 14.13
N PRO A 356 23.27 14.24 13.02
CA PRO A 356 23.96 14.25 11.73
C PRO A 356 25.26 15.08 11.75
N PRO A 357 26.29 14.68 10.97
CA PRO A 357 26.41 13.44 10.21
C PRO A 357 26.74 12.24 11.13
N TYR A 358 26.16 11.08 10.84
CA TYR A 358 26.46 9.80 11.51
C TYR A 358 26.54 8.67 10.49
N GLU A 359 27.32 7.63 10.80
CA GLU A 359 27.48 6.46 9.92
C GLU A 359 26.51 5.32 10.29
N TYR A 360 26.26 5.10 11.59
CA TYR A 360 25.43 4.02 12.13
C TYR A 360 24.47 4.52 13.21
N LEU A 361 23.34 3.83 13.38
CA LEU A 361 22.42 3.97 14.51
C LEU A 361 22.91 3.17 15.72
N ASP A 362 22.50 3.60 16.92
CA ASP A 362 22.61 2.81 18.15
C ASP A 362 21.40 1.88 18.25
N THR A 363 21.53 0.71 17.63
CA THR A 363 20.45 -0.26 17.42
C THR A 363 19.99 -0.99 18.69
N ASP A 364 20.72 -0.84 19.80
CA ASP A 364 20.37 -1.36 21.12
C ASP A 364 19.49 -0.38 21.92
N LYS A 365 19.14 0.77 21.32
CA LYS A 365 18.30 1.84 21.89
C LYS A 365 17.17 2.21 20.93
N LYS A 366 16.52 3.36 21.14
CA LYS A 366 15.54 3.92 20.21
C LYS A 366 16.23 4.29 18.88
N TYR A 367 15.77 3.69 17.78
CA TYR A 367 16.39 3.80 16.45
C TYR A 367 15.44 4.17 15.30
N SER A 368 14.15 4.41 15.55
CA SER A 368 13.15 4.69 14.49
C SER A 368 12.08 5.69 14.93
N TRP A 369 11.53 6.45 13.97
CA TRP A 369 10.29 7.20 14.17
C TRP A 369 9.03 6.34 14.05
N VAL A 370 9.13 5.08 13.59
CA VAL A 370 7.99 4.17 13.50
C VAL A 370 7.69 3.58 14.88
N LYS A 371 6.43 3.64 15.35
CA LYS A 371 5.99 2.91 16.55
C LYS A 371 5.99 1.38 16.29
N ALA A 372 5.98 0.55 17.33
CA ALA A 372 5.98 -0.91 17.20
C ALA A 372 4.60 -1.52 17.54
N PRO A 373 3.63 -1.60 16.61
CA PRO A 373 2.33 -2.20 16.85
C PRO A 373 2.40 -3.72 16.95
N ARG A 374 1.60 -4.29 17.85
CA ARG A 374 1.46 -5.72 18.10
C ARG A 374 -0.02 -6.06 18.23
N TYR A 375 -0.41 -7.26 17.80
CA TYR A 375 -1.73 -7.82 18.03
C TYR A 375 -1.63 -8.88 19.12
N ASP A 376 -2.21 -8.64 20.30
CA ASP A 376 -2.11 -9.55 21.46
C ASP A 376 -0.64 -9.91 21.82
N GLY A 377 0.26 -8.94 21.63
CA GLY A 377 1.72 -9.10 21.79
C GLY A 377 2.46 -9.81 20.64
N LEU A 378 1.77 -10.24 19.58
CA LEU A 378 2.34 -10.84 18.38
C LEU A 378 2.79 -9.79 17.37
N VAL A 379 3.89 -10.06 16.67
CA VAL A 379 4.25 -9.36 15.42
C VAL A 379 3.42 -9.94 14.27
N THR A 380 2.86 -9.07 13.44
CA THR A 380 1.98 -9.44 12.32
C THR A 380 2.39 -8.72 11.03
N GLU A 381 2.42 -9.46 9.92
CA GLU A 381 2.54 -8.91 8.57
C GLU A 381 1.14 -8.55 8.03
N VAL A 382 1.03 -7.44 7.31
CA VAL A 382 -0.19 -6.98 6.65
C VAL A 382 0.09 -6.76 5.16
N GLY A 383 -0.94 -6.48 4.35
CA GLY A 383 -0.77 -6.17 2.93
C GLY A 383 -1.35 -7.23 2.00
N PRO A 384 -1.04 -7.16 0.68
CA PRO A 384 -1.64 -8.03 -0.32
C PRO A 384 -1.43 -9.51 -0.01
N LEU A 385 -0.26 -9.89 0.52
CA LEU A 385 0.00 -11.27 0.94
C LEU A 385 -0.93 -11.70 2.08
N ALA A 386 -1.06 -10.88 3.12
CA ALA A 386 -1.92 -11.20 4.25
C ALA A 386 -3.39 -11.36 3.85
N ARG A 387 -3.91 -10.45 3.03
CA ARG A 387 -5.27 -10.53 2.47
C ARG A 387 -5.46 -11.75 1.58
N CYS A 388 -4.50 -12.02 0.69
CA CYS A 388 -4.52 -13.18 -0.20
C CYS A 388 -4.56 -14.51 0.59
N LEU A 389 -3.71 -14.67 1.61
CA LEU A 389 -3.67 -15.87 2.46
C LEU A 389 -4.97 -16.05 3.27
N VAL A 390 -5.49 -14.97 3.87
CA VAL A 390 -6.76 -14.99 4.61
C VAL A 390 -7.92 -15.36 3.69
N ALA A 391 -8.00 -14.76 2.50
CA ALA A 391 -9.06 -15.05 1.53
C ALA A 391 -8.96 -16.47 0.96
N TYR A 392 -7.74 -16.95 0.66
CA TYR A 392 -7.49 -18.31 0.21
C TYR A 392 -7.93 -19.35 1.27
N ALA A 393 -7.50 -19.19 2.52
CA ALA A 393 -7.86 -20.05 3.63
C ALA A 393 -9.36 -19.96 4.01
N SER A 394 -10.00 -18.81 3.79
CA SER A 394 -11.46 -18.65 3.97
C SER A 394 -12.29 -19.30 2.85
N GLY A 395 -11.65 -19.83 1.79
CA GLY A 395 -12.36 -20.39 0.64
C GLY A 395 -12.98 -19.36 -0.31
N HIS A 396 -12.50 -18.11 -0.30
CA HIS A 396 -12.93 -17.08 -1.26
C HIS A 396 -12.61 -17.55 -2.69
N LYS A 397 -13.65 -17.76 -3.51
CA LYS A 397 -13.54 -18.56 -4.74
C LYS A 397 -12.62 -17.92 -5.77
N GLU A 398 -12.76 -16.61 -5.95
CA GLU A 398 -12.02 -15.83 -6.92
C GLU A 398 -10.53 -15.77 -6.55
N THR A 399 -10.20 -15.52 -5.27
CA THR A 399 -8.81 -15.58 -4.79
C THR A 399 -8.23 -16.97 -4.93
N LYS A 400 -8.98 -18.02 -4.59
CA LYS A 400 -8.50 -19.40 -4.72
C LYS A 400 -8.16 -19.73 -6.18
N ALA A 401 -9.06 -19.43 -7.11
CA ALA A 401 -8.80 -19.65 -8.54
C ALA A 401 -7.57 -18.88 -9.06
N ALA A 402 -7.38 -17.63 -8.62
CA ALA A 402 -6.22 -16.83 -9.01
C ALA A 402 -4.90 -17.35 -8.39
N VAL A 403 -4.89 -17.75 -7.12
CA VAL A 403 -3.73 -18.37 -6.46
C VAL A 403 -3.37 -19.70 -7.12
N ASP A 404 -4.35 -20.59 -7.31
CA ASP A 404 -4.15 -21.90 -7.94
C ASP A 404 -3.59 -21.75 -9.36
N MET A 405 -4.05 -20.76 -10.13
CA MET A 405 -3.51 -20.40 -11.45
C MET A 405 -2.04 -19.97 -11.39
N VAL A 406 -1.68 -19.06 -10.48
CA VAL A 406 -0.30 -18.57 -10.33
C VAL A 406 0.65 -19.70 -9.91
N LEU A 407 0.26 -20.50 -8.91
CA LEU A 407 1.05 -21.64 -8.44
C LEU A 407 1.25 -22.68 -9.54
N ALA A 408 0.20 -23.03 -10.29
CA ALA A 408 0.27 -23.96 -11.41
C ALA A 408 1.15 -23.43 -12.56
N LYS A 409 1.03 -22.15 -12.93
CA LYS A 409 1.83 -21.51 -13.98
C LYS A 409 3.32 -21.49 -13.61
N LEU A 410 3.64 -21.23 -12.35
CA LEU A 410 5.00 -21.21 -11.83
C LEU A 410 5.53 -22.59 -11.44
N GLN A 411 4.68 -23.62 -11.35
CA GLN A 411 5.03 -24.98 -10.94
C GLN A 411 5.72 -25.02 -9.55
N VAL A 412 5.09 -24.35 -8.57
CA VAL A 412 5.54 -24.26 -7.17
C VAL A 412 4.39 -24.58 -6.23
N GLY A 413 4.67 -25.06 -5.01
CA GLY A 413 3.64 -25.35 -4.02
C GLY A 413 3.21 -24.12 -3.21
N PRO A 414 2.17 -24.24 -2.35
CA PRO A 414 1.65 -23.13 -1.55
C PRO A 414 2.68 -22.48 -0.61
N GLU A 415 3.74 -23.20 -0.24
CA GLU A 415 4.87 -22.67 0.54
C GLU A 415 5.53 -21.45 -0.11
N ALA A 416 5.51 -21.37 -1.45
CA ALA A 416 6.02 -20.25 -2.23
C ALA A 416 5.36 -18.90 -1.89
N LEU A 417 4.13 -18.91 -1.36
CA LEU A 417 3.41 -17.69 -0.97
C LEU A 417 4.12 -16.97 0.18
N PHE A 418 4.79 -17.71 1.07
CA PHE A 418 5.47 -17.15 2.24
C PHE A 418 6.87 -16.64 1.91
N SER A 419 6.96 -15.68 0.98
CA SER A 419 8.23 -15.17 0.44
C SER A 419 8.10 -13.77 -0.17
N THR A 420 9.24 -13.16 -0.52
CA THR A 420 9.34 -11.95 -1.33
C THR A 420 8.62 -12.11 -2.67
N LEU A 421 8.80 -13.24 -3.36
CA LEU A 421 8.12 -13.49 -4.63
C LEU A 421 6.61 -13.69 -4.43
N GLY A 422 6.21 -14.41 -3.38
CA GLY A 422 4.81 -14.62 -2.99
C GLY A 422 4.09 -13.32 -2.65
N ARG A 423 4.76 -12.37 -2.01
CA ARG A 423 4.23 -11.02 -1.72
C ARG A 423 4.00 -10.20 -2.99
N THR A 424 4.93 -10.25 -3.94
CA THR A 424 4.79 -9.60 -5.24
C THR A 424 3.71 -10.28 -6.10
N ALA A 425 3.58 -11.61 -6.05
CA ALA A 425 2.52 -12.36 -6.69
C ALA A 425 1.12 -12.02 -6.11
N ALA A 426 1.00 -11.94 -4.78
CA ALA A 426 -0.25 -11.61 -4.10
C ALA A 426 -0.77 -10.20 -4.47
N ARG A 427 0.13 -9.24 -4.68
CA ARG A 427 -0.22 -7.90 -5.19
C ARG A 427 -0.82 -7.94 -6.60
N GLY A 428 -0.26 -8.77 -7.48
CA GLY A 428 -0.84 -9.01 -8.80
C GLY A 428 -2.20 -9.67 -8.74
N ILE A 429 -2.33 -10.75 -7.95
CA ILE A 429 -3.61 -11.45 -7.72
C ILE A 429 -4.69 -10.47 -7.27
N GLU A 430 -4.42 -9.66 -6.25
CA GLU A 430 -5.36 -8.65 -5.76
C GLU A 430 -5.75 -7.62 -6.84
N THR A 431 -4.78 -7.17 -7.63
CA THR A 431 -5.01 -6.23 -8.74
C THR A 431 -5.93 -6.82 -9.79
N LEU A 432 -5.75 -8.10 -10.16
CA LEU A 432 -6.61 -8.83 -11.07
C LEU A 432 -8.06 -8.91 -10.55
N LEU A 433 -8.22 -9.33 -9.28
CA LEU A 433 -9.53 -9.45 -8.65
C LEU A 433 -10.27 -8.11 -8.61
N LEU A 434 -9.58 -7.02 -8.25
CA LEU A 434 -10.18 -5.69 -8.19
C LEU A 434 -10.52 -5.12 -9.57
N ALA A 435 -9.65 -5.31 -10.56
CA ALA A 435 -9.91 -4.88 -11.92
C ALA A 435 -11.11 -5.61 -12.55
N GLN A 436 -11.35 -6.86 -12.14
CA GLN A 436 -12.55 -7.63 -12.50
C GLN A 436 -13.79 -7.21 -11.71
N LYS A 437 -13.66 -6.88 -10.42
CA LYS A 437 -14.78 -6.52 -9.53
C LYS A 437 -15.32 -5.10 -9.76
N LEU A 438 -14.46 -4.14 -10.10
CA LEU A 438 -14.82 -2.73 -10.26
C LEU A 438 -16.00 -2.46 -11.22
N PRO A 439 -16.09 -3.09 -12.41
CA PRO A 439 -17.26 -2.99 -13.29
C PRO A 439 -18.58 -3.47 -12.66
N GLU A 440 -18.56 -4.42 -11.73
CA GLU A 440 -19.76 -4.88 -11.04
C GLU A 440 -20.31 -3.81 -10.09
N TRP A 441 -19.45 -3.15 -9.30
CA TRP A 441 -19.88 -2.04 -8.44
C TRP A 441 -20.41 -0.85 -9.24
N LEU A 442 -19.80 -0.53 -10.39
CA LEU A 442 -20.33 0.49 -11.29
C LEU A 442 -21.70 0.10 -11.86
N THR A 443 -21.89 -1.19 -12.17
CA THR A 443 -23.18 -1.72 -12.66
C THR A 443 -24.25 -1.62 -11.57
N ALA A 444 -23.94 -1.97 -10.32
CA ALA A 444 -24.83 -1.83 -9.18
C ALA A 444 -25.21 -0.35 -8.92
N LEU A 445 -24.24 0.55 -8.92
CA LEU A 445 -24.47 1.99 -8.79
C LEU A 445 -25.38 2.52 -9.91
N THR A 446 -25.11 2.10 -11.15
CA THR A 446 -25.94 2.47 -12.31
C THR A 446 -27.37 1.91 -12.20
N ALA A 447 -27.55 0.72 -11.60
CA ALA A 447 -28.86 0.13 -11.37
C ALA A 447 -29.68 0.90 -10.32
N ASN A 448 -29.07 1.30 -9.20
CA ASN A 448 -29.72 2.13 -8.18
C ASN A 448 -30.20 3.46 -8.77
N ILE A 449 -29.32 4.15 -9.52
CA ILE A 449 -29.62 5.42 -10.18
C ILE A 449 -30.78 5.25 -11.19
N LYS A 450 -30.77 4.19 -12.01
CA LYS A 450 -31.89 3.88 -12.92
C LYS A 450 -33.19 3.53 -12.20
N GLY A 451 -33.10 3.01 -10.97
CA GLY A 451 -34.23 2.75 -10.08
C GLY A 451 -34.79 3.99 -9.37
N GLY A 452 -34.14 5.16 -9.53
CA GLY A 452 -34.54 6.41 -8.87
C GLY A 452 -33.95 6.61 -7.47
N ASP A 453 -33.01 5.78 -7.02
CA ASP A 453 -32.26 6.03 -5.78
C ASP A 453 -31.05 6.93 -6.06
N TYR A 454 -31.17 8.18 -5.61
CA TYR A 454 -30.13 9.20 -5.69
C TYR A 454 -29.52 9.55 -4.31
N ALA A 455 -29.85 8.81 -3.25
CA ALA A 455 -29.39 9.11 -1.90
C ALA A 455 -27.87 8.94 -1.79
N ILE A 456 -27.16 9.97 -1.31
CA ILE A 456 -25.68 10.02 -1.32
C ILE A 456 -25.05 10.56 -0.02
N HIS A 457 -25.84 11.20 0.84
CA HIS A 457 -25.40 11.69 2.15
C HIS A 457 -26.51 11.48 3.18
N ASN A 458 -26.15 10.92 4.34
CA ASN A 458 -26.96 10.97 5.56
C ASN A 458 -26.51 12.19 6.39
N ASN A 459 -27.42 13.15 6.59
CA ASN A 459 -27.18 14.40 7.32
C ASN A 459 -27.76 14.42 8.75
N GLU A 460 -28.37 13.33 9.25
CA GLU A 460 -29.02 13.24 10.57
C GLU A 460 -28.09 13.65 11.73
N LYS A 461 -26.78 13.42 11.57
CA LYS A 461 -25.72 13.76 12.53
C LYS A 461 -24.69 14.76 11.95
N TRP A 462 -25.08 15.56 10.96
CA TRP A 462 -24.18 16.56 10.38
C TRP A 462 -23.91 17.74 11.34
N ASP A 463 -24.91 18.13 12.14
CA ASP A 463 -24.79 19.20 13.13
C ASP A 463 -24.19 18.66 14.45
N PRO A 464 -23.09 19.23 14.98
CA PRO A 464 -22.45 18.77 16.22
C PRO A 464 -23.35 18.75 17.45
N SER A 465 -24.37 19.62 17.52
CA SER A 465 -25.33 19.66 18.63
C SER A 465 -26.19 18.39 18.73
N THR A 466 -26.18 17.54 17.70
CA THR A 466 -26.87 16.23 17.69
C THR A 466 -26.02 15.08 18.23
N TRP A 467 -24.74 15.32 18.53
CA TRP A 467 -23.79 14.30 18.98
C TRP A 467 -23.91 14.04 20.49
N PRO A 468 -23.56 12.84 20.98
CA PRO A 468 -23.37 12.63 22.42
C PRO A 468 -22.18 13.46 22.93
N ALA A 469 -22.22 13.84 24.21
CA ALA A 469 -21.16 14.63 24.84
C ALA A 469 -19.78 13.95 24.80
N GLU A 470 -19.74 12.61 24.85
CA GLU A 470 -18.55 11.80 24.58
C GLU A 470 -18.89 10.64 23.63
N ALA A 471 -17.98 10.34 22.70
CA ALA A 471 -18.05 9.17 21.82
C ALA A 471 -16.64 8.63 21.53
N LYS A 472 -16.56 7.34 21.20
CA LYS A 472 -15.34 6.73 20.66
C LYS A 472 -15.68 5.84 19.46
N GLY A 473 -14.80 5.82 18.49
CA GLY A 473 -14.97 5.00 17.29
C GLY A 473 -13.64 4.53 16.72
N TYR A 474 -13.72 3.59 15.79
CA TYR A 474 -12.59 3.14 14.98
C TYR A 474 -13.05 2.99 13.53
N GLY A 475 -12.15 3.27 12.60
CA GLY A 475 -12.38 3.18 11.17
C GLY A 475 -11.29 2.34 10.55
N TRP A 476 -11.68 1.15 10.10
CA TRP A 476 -10.80 0.22 9.42
C TRP A 476 -10.86 0.38 7.91
N HIS A 477 -9.75 0.07 7.26
CA HIS A 477 -9.62 0.02 5.82
C HIS A 477 -8.48 -0.92 5.42
N GLU A 478 -8.60 -1.61 4.28
CA GLU A 478 -7.44 -2.25 3.64
C GLU A 478 -6.87 -1.33 2.56
N ALA A 479 -5.84 -0.58 2.95
CA ALA A 479 -5.04 0.20 2.02
C ALA A 479 -4.18 -0.73 1.14
N PRO A 480 -3.62 -0.26 0.01
CA PRO A 480 -2.75 -1.07 -0.85
C PRO A 480 -1.64 -1.78 -0.08
N ARG A 481 -1.03 -1.10 0.90
CA ARG A 481 0.03 -1.65 1.77
C ARG A 481 -0.46 -2.60 2.88
N GLY A 482 -1.74 -2.63 3.23
CA GLY A 482 -2.27 -3.47 4.31
C GLY A 482 -3.37 -2.85 5.16
N SER A 483 -3.56 -3.46 6.33
CA SER A 483 -4.53 -3.09 7.34
C SER A 483 -4.24 -1.72 7.95
N LEU A 484 -5.16 -0.78 7.72
CA LEU A 484 -5.14 0.59 8.22
C LEU A 484 -6.26 0.77 9.24
N GLY A 485 -5.93 1.29 10.42
CA GLY A 485 -6.93 1.66 11.43
C GLY A 485 -6.73 3.07 11.94
N HIS A 486 -7.83 3.82 12.04
CA HIS A 486 -7.90 5.13 12.67
C HIS A 486 -8.83 5.04 13.88
N TRP A 487 -8.36 5.46 15.06
CA TRP A 487 -9.13 5.49 16.30
C TRP A 487 -9.35 6.93 16.72
N ILE A 488 -10.59 7.25 17.09
CA ILE A 488 -11.01 8.59 17.47
C ILE A 488 -11.75 8.56 18.81
N ARG A 489 -11.46 9.55 19.66
CA ARG A 489 -12.28 9.93 20.81
C ARG A 489 -12.79 11.35 20.58
N ILE A 490 -14.10 11.53 20.65
CA ILE A 490 -14.80 12.80 20.50
C ILE A 490 -15.32 13.19 21.88
N LYS A 491 -15.11 14.44 22.29
CA LYS A 491 -15.65 15.01 23.52
C LYS A 491 -16.00 16.48 23.28
N ASP A 492 -17.16 16.91 23.77
CA ASP A 492 -17.62 18.31 23.72
C ASP A 492 -17.48 18.90 22.30
N GLU A 493 -18.01 18.16 21.32
CA GLU A 493 -17.96 18.44 19.86
C GLU A 493 -16.56 18.45 19.21
N LYS A 494 -15.48 18.16 19.95
CA LYS A 494 -14.09 18.19 19.45
C LYS A 494 -13.40 16.84 19.53
N ILE A 495 -12.33 16.69 18.75
CA ILE A 495 -11.41 15.55 18.83
C ILE A 495 -10.61 15.65 20.13
N LEU A 496 -10.83 14.72 21.04
CA LEU A 496 -10.06 14.55 22.27
C LEU A 496 -8.76 13.77 22.01
N ASN A 497 -8.86 12.65 21.29
CA ASN A 497 -7.71 11.87 20.84
C ASN A 497 -7.94 11.35 19.42
N TYR A 498 -6.85 11.22 18.68
CA TYR A 498 -6.82 10.63 17.35
C TYR A 498 -5.50 9.88 17.18
N GLN A 499 -5.57 8.59 16.84
CA GLN A 499 -4.40 7.73 16.62
C GLN A 499 -4.60 6.89 15.36
N ALA A 500 -3.52 6.64 14.62
CA ALA A 500 -3.55 5.91 13.36
C ALA A 500 -2.47 4.83 13.32
N VAL A 501 -2.89 3.56 13.41
CA VAL A 501 -1.99 2.42 13.19
C VAL A 501 -2.08 2.03 11.72
N VAL A 502 -1.07 2.41 10.96
CA VAL A 502 -1.07 2.29 9.49
C VAL A 502 -0.28 1.06 9.03
N PRO A 503 -0.43 0.61 7.77
CA PRO A 503 0.18 -0.64 7.31
C PRO A 503 1.69 -0.65 7.43
N SER A 504 2.35 0.42 6.99
CA SER A 504 3.81 0.53 7.11
C SER A 504 4.29 0.72 8.55
N THR A 505 3.43 1.07 9.51
CA THR A 505 3.77 1.01 10.95
C THR A 505 3.90 -0.44 11.41
N TRP A 506 3.01 -1.34 10.97
CA TRP A 506 3.15 -2.78 11.19
C TRP A 506 4.40 -3.34 10.52
N LEU A 507 4.62 -2.99 9.25
CA LEU A 507 5.64 -3.62 8.41
C LEU A 507 7.06 -3.14 8.70
N ALA A 508 7.24 -1.82 8.89
CA ALA A 508 8.52 -1.19 9.21
C ALA A 508 8.78 -1.08 10.72
N SER A 509 7.93 -1.71 11.56
CA SER A 509 8.01 -1.73 13.01
C SER A 509 9.45 -2.01 13.50
N PRO A 510 9.98 -1.21 14.43
CA PRO A 510 11.18 -1.58 15.16
C PRO A 510 10.86 -2.68 16.20
N ARG A 511 11.88 -3.07 16.96
CA ARG A 511 11.78 -4.06 18.03
C ARG A 511 10.95 -3.56 19.22
N ASP A 512 10.28 -4.48 19.90
CA ASP A 512 9.64 -4.23 21.19
C ASP A 512 10.59 -4.54 22.36
N ALA A 513 10.13 -4.37 23.61
CA ALA A 513 10.90 -4.74 24.81
C ALA A 513 11.35 -6.21 24.89
N LYS A 514 10.79 -7.12 24.07
CA LYS A 514 11.22 -8.54 23.99
C LYS A 514 12.26 -8.76 22.88
N GLY A 515 12.66 -7.72 22.17
CA GLY A 515 13.59 -7.81 21.03
C GLY A 515 12.97 -8.41 19.76
N GLN A 516 11.63 -8.52 19.67
CA GLN A 516 10.98 -9.14 18.50
C GLN A 516 11.11 -8.23 17.26
N ARG A 517 11.79 -8.73 16.22
CA ARG A 517 11.93 -8.08 14.90
C ARG A 517 10.58 -7.77 14.26
N GLY A 518 10.47 -6.63 13.59
CA GLY A 518 9.36 -6.33 12.69
C GLY A 518 9.39 -7.14 11.38
N PRO A 519 8.33 -7.12 10.56
CA PRO A 519 8.25 -7.84 9.30
C PRO A 519 9.40 -7.55 8.31
N TYR A 520 9.82 -6.29 8.15
CA TYR A 520 10.97 -5.94 7.29
C TYR A 520 12.27 -6.58 7.80
N GLU A 521 12.58 -6.40 9.09
CA GLU A 521 13.79 -6.94 9.71
C GLU A 521 13.84 -8.47 9.60
N ALA A 522 12.72 -9.14 9.93
CA ALA A 522 12.62 -10.60 9.87
C ALA A 522 12.68 -11.17 8.46
N ALA A 523 12.16 -10.46 7.45
CA ALA A 523 12.24 -10.89 6.06
C ALA A 523 13.66 -10.73 5.47
N LEU A 524 14.50 -9.85 6.02
CA LEU A 524 15.87 -9.70 5.54
C LEU A 524 16.81 -10.78 6.07
N VAL A 525 16.59 -11.31 7.28
CA VAL A 525 17.43 -12.36 7.88
C VAL A 525 17.51 -13.59 6.96
N GLY A 526 18.74 -14.06 6.70
CA GLY A 526 19.02 -15.18 5.81
C GLY A 526 19.03 -14.83 4.31
N THR A 527 18.75 -13.58 3.92
CA THR A 527 18.84 -13.18 2.50
C THR A 527 20.29 -13.27 2.01
N PRO A 528 20.58 -14.04 0.94
CA PRO A 528 21.91 -14.11 0.35
C PRO A 528 22.24 -12.83 -0.41
N LEU A 529 23.51 -12.42 -0.38
CA LEU A 529 24.02 -11.23 -1.05
C LEU A 529 25.11 -11.64 -2.04
N ALA A 530 24.89 -11.43 -3.34
CA ALA A 530 25.91 -11.67 -4.36
C ALA A 530 27.02 -10.61 -4.34
N ASP A 531 26.68 -9.37 -3.97
CA ASP A 531 27.63 -8.27 -3.77
C ASP A 531 27.19 -7.39 -2.57
N PRO A 532 27.83 -7.53 -1.40
CA PRO A 532 27.54 -6.70 -0.23
C PRO A 532 27.66 -5.19 -0.44
N LYS A 533 28.34 -4.71 -1.50
CA LYS A 533 28.43 -3.27 -1.84
C LYS A 533 27.30 -2.80 -2.76
N ARG A 534 26.56 -3.73 -3.37
CA ARG A 534 25.39 -3.47 -4.22
C ARG A 534 24.22 -4.36 -3.78
N PRO A 535 23.64 -4.13 -2.58
CA PRO A 535 22.67 -5.02 -1.94
C PRO A 535 21.29 -5.02 -2.61
N LEU A 536 21.23 -5.44 -3.89
CA LEU A 536 20.02 -5.57 -4.69
C LEU A 536 18.99 -6.49 -4.02
N GLU A 537 19.48 -7.52 -3.34
CA GLU A 537 18.65 -8.52 -2.68
C GLU A 537 17.90 -7.96 -1.45
N ILE A 538 18.50 -6.99 -0.74
CA ILE A 538 17.81 -6.25 0.33
C ILE A 538 16.71 -5.37 -0.26
N LEU A 539 17.00 -4.67 -1.36
CA LEU A 539 16.01 -3.85 -2.07
C LEU A 539 14.83 -4.69 -2.56
N ARG A 540 15.07 -5.87 -3.16
CA ARG A 540 14.00 -6.80 -3.61
C ARG A 540 13.03 -7.15 -2.48
N THR A 541 13.55 -7.57 -1.33
CA THR A 541 12.70 -7.95 -0.20
C THR A 541 11.95 -6.73 0.35
N ILE A 542 12.62 -5.60 0.59
CA ILE A 542 11.98 -4.38 1.11
C ILE A 542 10.91 -3.84 0.16
N HIS A 543 11.21 -3.70 -1.13
CA HIS A 543 10.25 -3.20 -2.13
C HIS A 543 9.06 -4.15 -2.31
N SER A 544 9.18 -5.46 -2.10
CA SER A 544 8.02 -6.37 -2.18
C SER A 544 6.90 -6.01 -1.21
N PHE A 545 7.22 -5.35 -0.09
CA PHE A 545 6.25 -4.84 0.88
C PHE A 545 5.61 -3.51 0.51
N ASP A 546 6.08 -2.83 -0.55
CA ASP A 546 5.63 -1.49 -0.95
C ASP A 546 5.73 -0.44 0.20
N PRO A 547 6.94 -0.09 0.67
CA PRO A 547 7.10 0.79 1.82
C PRO A 547 6.56 2.21 1.59
N CYS A 548 5.69 2.65 2.50
CA CYS A 548 5.20 4.02 2.58
C CYS A 548 5.52 4.63 3.95
N LEU A 549 6.60 5.39 4.03
CA LEU A 549 7.07 5.92 5.29
C LEU A 549 6.42 7.26 5.66
N ALA A 550 5.89 8.06 4.74
CA ALA A 550 5.00 9.18 5.12
C ALA A 550 3.61 8.69 5.60
N CYS A 551 3.26 7.43 5.29
CA CYS A 551 2.17 6.75 5.98
C CYS A 551 2.57 6.42 7.43
N ALA A 552 3.69 5.70 7.61
CA ALA A 552 4.13 5.16 8.90
C ALA A 552 4.52 6.24 9.93
N VAL A 553 5.13 7.29 9.41
CA VAL A 553 5.65 8.47 10.09
C VAL A 553 5.47 9.64 9.14
N HIS A 554 6.04 10.81 9.38
CA HIS A 554 5.42 12.03 8.85
C HIS A 554 6.49 13.15 8.70
N LEU A 555 6.16 14.44 8.48
CA LEU A 555 7.15 15.54 8.33
C LEU A 555 7.08 16.61 9.43
N PHE A 556 8.21 16.94 10.04
CA PHE A 556 8.46 18.04 10.97
C PHE A 556 9.75 18.70 10.50
N ASP A 557 9.80 20.02 10.59
CA ASP A 557 11.00 20.78 10.30
C ASP A 557 11.64 21.17 11.64
N PRO A 558 12.87 20.73 11.94
CA PRO A 558 13.47 20.93 13.25
C PRO A 558 14.14 22.31 13.46
N GLU A 559 14.23 23.18 12.45
CA GLU A 559 15.04 24.41 12.59
C GLU A 559 14.38 25.53 13.39
N ASP A 560 13.06 25.74 13.31
CA ASP A 560 12.37 26.74 14.13
C ASP A 560 10.95 26.31 14.53
N GLY A 561 10.55 26.64 15.76
CA GLY A 561 9.24 26.31 16.34
C GLY A 561 8.04 27.07 15.76
N GLU A 562 8.18 27.69 14.58
CA GLU A 562 7.07 28.35 13.90
C GLU A 562 6.28 27.35 13.06
N THR A 563 5.01 27.14 13.42
CA THR A 563 4.05 26.46 12.56
C THR A 563 4.01 27.13 11.18
N VAL A 564 4.16 26.33 10.11
CA VAL A 564 4.13 26.79 8.71
C VAL A 564 2.98 27.77 8.47
N THR A 565 3.30 29.06 8.35
CA THR A 565 2.31 30.12 8.19
C THR A 565 1.86 30.18 6.73
N VAL A 566 0.85 29.39 6.39
CA VAL A 566 0.21 29.43 5.07
C VAL A 566 -0.61 30.71 4.94
N LYS A 567 0.03 31.76 4.41
CA LYS A 567 -0.70 32.94 3.91
C LYS A 567 -1.40 32.58 2.60
N VAL A 568 -2.70 32.26 2.71
CA VAL A 568 -3.61 32.29 1.57
C VAL A 568 -3.65 33.73 1.02
N ARG A 569 -3.52 33.88 -0.30
CA ARG A 569 -3.78 35.15 -1.01
C ARG A 569 -5.21 35.19 -1.50
#